data_AF-A0A2G1VUX4-F1
#
_entry.id   AF-A0A2G1VUX4-F1
#
_cell.length_a   1.000
_cell.length_b   1.000
_cell.length_c   1.000
_cell.angle_alpha   90.00
_cell.angle_beta   90.00
_cell.angle_gamma   90.00
#
_symmetry.space_group_name_H-M   'P 1'
#
loop_
_entity.id
_entity.type
_entity.pdbx_description
1 polymer ?
#
loop_
_entity_poly.entity_id
_entity_poly.type
_entity_poly.pdbx_seq_one_letter_code
_entity_poly.pdbx_strand_id
1 'polypeptide(L)'
;MKNYFLLVLLAIFFNCKNTDKNISESIITKEFTDFNQIEPLLNYNKVSDTVLYGNLNFPGFGILHLQKENVDLILFNKITLDSFQNRTYTILDMLAIQNLKQNEFITIGYCEFENEQNENLIAIVDKTYSISIERINAAWQVNTVTRKIESITDLSSIKCVNELYD
;
A
#
# COMPACT_ATOMS: atom_id res chain seq x y z
N MET A 1 38.12 -21.48 -47.66
CA MET A 1 38.13 -22.15 -46.34
C MET A 1 37.86 -21.12 -45.26
N LYS A 2 36.92 -21.46 -44.36
CA LYS A 2 36.68 -20.92 -43.02
C LYS A 2 36.16 -19.47 -42.87
N ASN A 3 34.83 -19.40 -42.90
CA ASN A 3 34.00 -18.51 -42.08
C ASN A 3 34.46 -18.51 -40.62
N TYR A 4 34.65 -17.33 -40.04
CA TYR A 4 34.48 -17.09 -38.60
C TYR A 4 33.91 -15.68 -38.39
N PHE A 5 32.63 -15.54 -38.75
CA PHE A 5 31.81 -14.39 -38.40
C PHE A 5 30.65 -14.90 -37.55
N LEU A 6 30.93 -15.27 -36.29
CA LEU A 6 29.90 -15.57 -35.30
C LEU A 6 30.53 -15.73 -33.91
N LEU A 7 30.53 -14.67 -33.10
CA LEU A 7 30.54 -14.75 -31.61
C LEU A 7 30.46 -13.33 -31.02
N VAL A 8 29.40 -12.61 -31.40
CA VAL A 8 28.88 -11.46 -30.66
C VAL A 8 27.40 -11.76 -30.45
N LEU A 9 26.90 -11.45 -29.26
CA LEU A 9 25.52 -11.67 -28.75
C LEU A 9 25.27 -13.02 -28.07
N LEU A 10 25.65 -13.14 -26.80
CA LEU A 10 24.86 -13.84 -25.77
C LEU A 10 25.39 -13.51 -24.36
N ALA A 11 25.32 -12.25 -23.99
CA ALA A 11 25.34 -11.81 -22.59
C ALA A 11 24.15 -10.89 -22.37
N ILE A 12 22.97 -11.41 -22.70
CA ILE A 12 21.70 -10.72 -22.63
C ILE A 12 20.98 -11.23 -21.37
N PHE A 13 20.80 -10.30 -20.42
CA PHE A 13 19.80 -10.25 -19.35
C PHE A 13 19.81 -11.37 -18.29
N PHE A 14 20.76 -11.32 -17.35
CA PHE A 14 20.41 -11.56 -15.95
C PHE A 14 19.89 -10.27 -15.33
N ASN A 15 18.68 -9.86 -15.72
CA ASN A 15 17.94 -8.86 -14.97
C ASN A 15 17.08 -9.62 -13.94
N CYS A 16 17.71 -10.07 -12.85
CA CYS A 16 17.00 -10.59 -11.70
C CYS A 16 16.29 -9.43 -11.00
N LYS A 17 15.05 -9.14 -11.42
CA LYS A 17 14.06 -8.40 -10.64
C LYS A 17 13.75 -9.20 -9.37
N ASN A 18 14.51 -8.97 -8.30
CA ASN A 18 14.31 -9.59 -6.98
C ASN A 18 14.41 -8.55 -5.84
N THR A 19 14.20 -7.27 -6.13
CA THR A 19 14.31 -6.19 -5.14
C THR A 19 13.15 -6.16 -4.15
N ASP A 20 11.95 -6.60 -4.54
CA ASP A 20 10.75 -6.37 -3.72
C ASP A 20 10.63 -7.32 -2.52
N LYS A 21 11.11 -8.56 -2.65
CA LYS A 21 11.06 -9.55 -1.57
C LYS A 21 11.95 -9.16 -0.38
N ASN A 22 13.10 -8.53 -0.66
CA ASN A 22 14.08 -8.14 0.34
C ASN A 22 13.63 -6.98 1.24
N ILE A 23 12.84 -6.04 0.70
CA ILE A 23 12.37 -4.89 1.51
C ILE A 23 11.42 -5.38 2.59
N SER A 24 10.47 -6.27 2.26
CA SER A 24 9.46 -6.72 3.24
C SER A 24 10.07 -7.38 4.46
N GLU A 25 10.90 -8.40 4.29
CA GLU A 25 11.55 -9.09 5.40
C GLU A 25 12.43 -8.15 6.24
N SER A 26 12.94 -7.05 5.65
CA SER A 26 13.81 -6.10 6.32
C SER A 26 13.11 -5.02 7.14
N ILE A 27 11.80 -4.77 6.92
CA ILE A 27 11.07 -3.67 7.57
C ILE A 27 9.89 -4.12 8.43
N ILE A 28 9.32 -5.30 8.21
CA ILE A 28 8.28 -5.83 9.10
C ILE A 28 8.83 -5.89 10.53
N THR A 29 8.00 -5.53 11.51
CA THR A 29 8.31 -5.34 12.94
C THR A 29 9.17 -4.13 13.31
N LYS A 30 9.68 -3.35 12.35
CA LYS A 30 10.40 -2.11 12.69
C LYS A 30 9.45 -1.10 13.33
N GLU A 31 9.98 -0.43 14.35
CA GLU A 31 9.31 0.66 15.03
C GLU A 31 9.82 2.00 14.52
N PHE A 32 8.93 2.98 14.43
CA PHE A 32 9.26 4.33 14.02
C PHE A 32 8.30 5.35 14.61
N THR A 33 8.77 6.60 14.73
CA THR A 33 7.90 7.77 14.94
C THR A 33 7.73 8.58 13.66
N ASP A 34 8.74 8.51 12.79
CA ASP A 34 8.77 9.08 11.44
C ASP A 34 9.31 8.00 10.49
N PHE A 35 8.61 7.72 9.39
CA PHE A 35 8.99 6.65 8.47
C PHE A 35 10.37 6.88 7.84
N ASN A 36 10.85 8.12 7.78
CA ASN A 36 12.19 8.46 7.30
C ASN A 36 13.32 7.89 8.18
N GLN A 37 13.02 7.42 9.39
CA GLN A 37 13.99 6.73 10.25
C GLN A 37 14.34 5.33 9.73
N ILE A 38 13.49 4.75 8.87
CA ILE A 38 13.69 3.43 8.29
C ILE A 38 14.43 3.60 6.96
N GLU A 39 15.69 3.19 6.91
CA GLU A 39 16.58 3.41 5.75
C GLU A 39 15.95 3.04 4.38
N PRO A 40 15.30 1.87 4.19
CA PRO A 40 14.59 1.56 2.94
C PRO A 40 13.51 2.57 2.51
N LEU A 41 12.98 3.36 3.45
CA LEU A 41 11.87 4.30 3.24
C LEU A 41 12.32 5.76 3.05
N LEU A 42 13.62 6.08 3.23
CA LEU A 42 14.15 7.46 3.19
C LEU A 42 13.80 8.27 1.92
N ASN A 43 13.61 7.58 0.80
CA ASN A 43 13.35 8.21 -0.51
C ASN A 43 11.87 8.14 -0.91
N TYR A 44 10.99 7.72 -0.01
CA TYR A 44 9.56 7.76 -0.23
C TYR A 44 8.97 9.08 0.25
N ASN A 45 7.95 9.55 -0.45
CA ASN A 45 7.13 10.68 -0.02
C ASN A 45 5.84 10.16 0.60
N LYS A 46 5.34 10.82 1.65
CA LYS A 46 4.01 10.53 2.18
C LYS A 46 2.94 11.04 1.20
N VAL A 47 2.00 10.17 0.86
CA VAL A 47 0.81 10.52 0.06
C VAL A 47 -0.37 10.79 0.99
N SER A 48 -0.71 9.80 1.82
CA SER A 48 -1.83 9.88 2.76
C SER A 48 -1.60 8.98 3.96
N ASP A 49 -2.41 9.15 5.00
CA ASP A 49 -2.50 8.25 6.13
C ASP A 49 -3.92 8.25 6.70
N THR A 50 -4.28 7.12 7.30
CA THR A 50 -5.51 6.99 8.08
C THR A 50 -5.26 6.16 9.33
N VAL A 51 -6.13 6.30 10.31
CA VAL A 51 -6.07 5.58 11.58
C VAL A 51 -7.37 4.82 11.79
N LEU A 52 -7.28 3.67 12.45
CA LEU A 52 -8.42 2.77 12.65
C LEU A 52 -8.80 2.81 14.12
N TYR A 53 -9.93 3.43 14.43
CA TYR A 53 -10.40 3.62 15.81
C TYR A 53 -11.05 2.35 16.40
N GLY A 54 -11.74 1.56 15.57
CA GLY A 54 -12.59 0.47 16.06
C GLY A 54 -13.54 0.98 17.16
N ASN A 55 -13.64 0.25 18.27
CA ASN A 55 -14.46 0.62 19.43
C ASN A 55 -13.69 1.39 20.52
N LEU A 56 -12.52 1.93 20.22
CA LEU A 56 -11.63 2.55 21.20
C LEU A 56 -11.54 4.06 20.99
N ASN A 57 -11.34 4.78 22.09
CA ASN A 57 -11.05 6.23 22.05
C ASN A 57 -9.65 6.55 21.49
N PHE A 58 -8.80 5.54 21.32
CA PHE A 58 -7.46 5.65 20.77
C PHE A 58 -7.31 4.66 19.60
N PRO A 59 -6.82 5.11 18.43
CA PRO A 59 -6.65 4.22 17.30
C PRO A 59 -5.52 3.23 17.56
N GLY A 60 -5.86 1.93 17.57
CA GLY A 60 -4.87 0.87 17.79
C GLY A 60 -4.00 0.59 16.56
N PHE A 61 -4.42 1.08 15.39
CA PHE A 61 -3.79 0.79 14.12
C PHE A 61 -3.87 1.98 13.16
N GLY A 62 -3.04 1.97 12.12
CA GLY A 62 -3.08 2.94 11.05
C GLY A 62 -2.51 2.41 9.75
N ILE A 63 -2.87 3.08 8.66
CA ILE A 63 -2.45 2.78 7.30
C ILE A 63 -1.68 4.01 6.81
N LEU A 64 -0.45 3.81 6.33
CA LEU A 64 0.39 4.86 5.79
C LEU A 64 0.67 4.57 4.32
N HIS A 65 0.31 5.50 3.44
CA HIS A 65 0.59 5.43 2.01
C HIS A 65 1.80 6.30 1.69
N LEU A 66 2.83 5.62 1.18
CA LEU A 66 4.07 6.20 0.72
C LEU A 66 4.19 6.00 -0.79
N GLN A 67 4.86 6.92 -1.49
CA GLN A 67 5.14 6.78 -2.92
C GLN A 67 6.58 7.14 -3.25
N LYS A 68 7.19 6.33 -4.11
CA LYS A 68 8.47 6.61 -4.73
C LYS A 68 8.40 6.21 -6.20
N GLU A 69 8.60 7.19 -7.09
CA GLU A 69 8.52 6.99 -8.54
C GLU A 69 7.17 6.34 -8.95
N ASN A 70 7.21 5.12 -9.49
CA ASN A 70 6.05 4.34 -9.93
C ASN A 70 5.65 3.24 -8.93
N VAL A 71 6.12 3.34 -7.68
CA VAL A 71 5.85 2.38 -6.61
C VAL A 71 5.09 3.09 -5.49
N ASP A 72 3.88 2.61 -5.25
CA ASP A 72 3.07 2.95 -4.10
C ASP A 72 3.26 1.87 -3.04
N LEU A 73 3.57 2.29 -1.82
CA LEU A 73 3.82 1.43 -0.69
C LEU A 73 2.83 1.73 0.42
N ILE A 74 1.99 0.76 0.72
CA ILE A 74 1.03 0.85 1.83
C ILE A 74 1.59 0.07 3.01
N LEU A 75 1.76 0.75 4.14
CA LEU A 75 2.21 0.16 5.39
C LEU A 75 1.02 0.03 6.33
N PHE A 76 0.78 -1.18 6.81
CA PHE A 76 -0.16 -1.43 7.89
C PHE A 76 0.58 -1.44 9.22
N ASN A 77 0.21 -0.54 10.12
CA ASN A 77 0.94 -0.28 11.35
C ASN A 77 0.08 -0.52 12.59
N LYS A 78 0.67 -1.09 13.63
CA LYS A 78 0.17 -0.98 15.00
C LYS A 78 0.56 0.39 15.56
N ILE A 79 -0.33 1.04 16.30
CA ILE A 79 -0.04 2.28 17.00
C ILE A 79 0.01 1.99 18.50
N THR A 80 1.06 2.44 19.16
CA THR A 80 1.19 2.43 20.62
C THR A 80 1.52 3.82 21.14
N LEU A 81 1.22 4.06 22.41
CA LEU A 81 1.60 5.27 23.11
C LEU A 81 2.66 4.95 24.16
N ASP A 82 3.66 5.82 24.27
CA ASP A 82 4.55 5.81 25.42
C ASP A 82 3.89 6.46 26.65
N SER A 83 4.62 6.52 27.76
CA SER A 83 4.16 7.16 29.00
C SER A 83 3.85 8.65 28.86
N PHE A 84 4.35 9.31 27.82
CA PHE A 84 4.19 10.72 27.52
C PHE A 84 3.16 10.99 26.41
N GLN A 85 2.38 9.98 26.00
CA GLN A 85 1.40 10.06 24.91
C GLN A 85 2.01 10.30 23.52
N ASN A 86 3.30 10.03 23.33
CA ASN A 86 3.90 10.03 22.00
C ASN A 86 3.53 8.74 21.27
N ARG A 87 3.19 8.87 19.99
CA ARG A 87 2.84 7.73 19.14
C ARG A 87 4.10 7.06 18.59
N THR A 88 4.12 5.74 18.69
CA THR A 88 5.07 4.86 18.00
C THR A 88 4.30 3.93 17.09
N TYR A 89 4.83 3.71 15.89
CA TYR A 89 4.25 2.83 14.89
C TYR A 89 5.11 1.60 14.74
N THR A 90 4.51 0.41 14.71
CA THR A 90 5.18 -0.85 14.38
C THR A 90 4.63 -1.39 13.06
N ILE A 91 5.48 -1.62 12.06
CA ILE A 91 5.05 -2.17 10.77
C ILE A 91 4.62 -3.63 10.96
N LEU A 92 3.35 -3.92 10.66
CA LEU A 92 2.77 -5.26 10.75
C LEU A 92 2.80 -6.01 9.42
N ASP A 93 2.44 -5.30 8.35
CA ASP A 93 2.39 -5.84 7.00
C ASP A 93 2.57 -4.69 5.99
N MET A 94 2.81 -5.04 4.72
CA MET A 94 2.97 -4.09 3.65
C MET A 94 2.39 -4.59 2.33
N LEU A 95 1.93 -3.64 1.53
CA LEU A 95 1.48 -3.87 0.17
C LEU A 95 2.22 -2.92 -0.77
N ALA A 96 2.97 -3.48 -1.72
CA ALA A 96 3.60 -2.72 -2.79
C ALA A 96 2.75 -2.83 -4.05
N ILE A 97 2.32 -1.69 -4.57
CA ILE A 97 1.58 -1.56 -5.84
C ILE A 97 2.50 -0.86 -6.82
N GLN A 98 2.75 -1.49 -7.96
CA GLN A 98 3.66 -0.96 -8.98
C GLN A 98 2.90 -0.60 -10.24
N ASN A 99 3.33 0.46 -10.90
CA ASN A 99 2.87 0.84 -12.24
C ASN A 99 1.35 1.02 -12.32
N LEU A 100 0.76 1.82 -11.43
CA LEU A 100 -0.61 2.29 -11.60
C LEU A 100 -0.79 2.87 -13.00
N LYS A 101 -1.91 2.55 -13.65
CA LYS A 101 -2.23 3.17 -14.94
C LYS A 101 -2.49 4.65 -14.73
N GLN A 102 -2.31 5.45 -15.78
CA GLN A 102 -2.48 6.90 -15.73
C GLN A 102 -3.86 7.35 -15.23
N ASN A 103 -4.89 6.57 -15.52
CA ASN A 103 -6.28 6.80 -15.12
C ASN A 103 -6.66 6.10 -13.80
N GLU A 104 -5.73 5.43 -13.12
CA GLU A 104 -5.96 4.77 -11.84
C GLU A 104 -5.42 5.63 -10.68
N PHE A 105 -5.98 5.45 -9.50
CA PHE A 105 -5.40 5.93 -8.24
C PHE A 105 -5.74 4.97 -7.09
N ILE A 106 -5.01 5.09 -5.98
CA ILE A 106 -5.28 4.33 -4.76
C ILE A 106 -6.15 5.18 -3.84
N THR A 107 -7.22 4.60 -3.34
CA THR A 107 -8.03 5.21 -2.28
C THR A 107 -8.01 4.31 -1.04
N ILE A 108 -8.05 4.93 0.14
CA ILE A 108 -7.95 4.26 1.44
C ILE A 108 -9.04 4.80 2.36
N GLY A 109 -9.92 3.91 2.84
CA GLY A 109 -11.01 4.27 3.76
C GLY A 109 -12.22 4.94 3.12
N TYR A 110 -12.23 5.16 1.81
CA TYR A 110 -13.37 5.70 1.05
C TYR A 110 -14.14 4.61 0.30
N CYS A 111 -14.04 3.37 0.78
CA CYS A 111 -14.80 2.23 0.26
C CYS A 111 -15.62 1.58 1.37
N GLU A 112 -16.70 0.94 0.98
CA GLU A 112 -17.65 0.28 1.86
C GLU A 112 -17.89 -1.16 1.37
N PHE A 113 -18.15 -2.06 2.31
CA PHE A 113 -18.59 -3.42 2.03
C PHE A 113 -20.04 -3.56 2.51
N GLU A 114 -20.95 -4.03 1.67
CA GLU A 114 -22.36 -4.27 2.05
C GLU A 114 -23.09 -3.06 2.70
N ASN A 115 -22.65 -1.83 2.38
CA ASN A 115 -23.11 -0.56 2.96
C ASN A 115 -22.71 -0.31 4.44
N GLU A 116 -21.66 -0.97 4.91
CA GLU A 116 -20.95 -0.58 6.12
C GLU A 116 -19.66 0.16 5.73
N GLN A 117 -19.53 1.40 6.17
CA GLN A 117 -18.32 2.19 5.96
C GLN A 117 -17.15 1.48 6.65
N ASN A 118 -16.11 1.18 5.86
CA ASN A 118 -14.98 0.40 6.35
C ASN A 118 -13.67 1.12 6.05
N GLU A 119 -13.19 1.85 7.08
CA GLU A 119 -11.92 2.58 7.07
C GLU A 119 -10.71 1.67 6.73
N ASN A 120 -10.90 0.35 6.79
CA ASN A 120 -9.86 -0.65 6.58
C ASN A 120 -9.69 -1.07 5.11
N LEU A 121 -10.44 -0.51 4.16
CA LEU A 121 -10.35 -0.89 2.75
C LEU A 121 -9.34 -0.03 1.99
N ILE A 122 -8.53 -0.70 1.17
CA ILE A 122 -7.60 -0.11 0.21
C ILE A 122 -8.05 -0.57 -1.17
N ALA A 123 -8.22 0.34 -2.12
CA ALA A 123 -8.64 -0.01 -3.47
C ALA A 123 -7.85 0.75 -4.54
N ILE A 124 -7.62 0.09 -5.68
CA ILE A 124 -7.22 0.74 -6.92
C ILE A 124 -8.49 0.98 -7.72
N VAL A 125 -8.75 2.25 -8.04
CA VAL A 125 -9.97 2.68 -8.72
C VAL A 125 -9.64 3.54 -9.92
N ASP A 126 -10.56 3.57 -10.89
CA ASP A 126 -10.45 4.51 -12.00
C ASP A 126 -10.84 5.93 -11.55
N LYS A 127 -10.09 6.92 -12.02
CA LYS A 127 -10.42 8.34 -11.86
C LYS A 127 -11.78 8.61 -12.52
N THR A 128 -12.63 9.31 -11.80
CA THR A 128 -13.97 9.72 -12.26
C THR A 128 -14.24 11.15 -11.84
N TYR A 129 -15.19 11.79 -12.53
CA TYR A 129 -15.75 13.08 -12.13
C TYR A 129 -17.06 12.94 -11.35
N SER A 130 -17.50 11.71 -11.07
CA SER A 130 -18.68 11.42 -10.25
C SER A 130 -18.31 11.32 -8.77
N ILE A 131 -19.29 11.49 -7.88
CA ILE A 131 -19.17 11.14 -6.45
C ILE A 131 -18.90 9.65 -6.29
N SER A 132 -19.53 8.82 -7.12
CA SER A 132 -19.39 7.37 -7.05
C SER A 132 -18.31 6.87 -8.00
N ILE A 133 -17.44 6.01 -7.49
CA ILE A 133 -16.49 5.26 -8.31
C ILE A 133 -17.23 4.16 -9.07
N GLU A 134 -17.11 4.16 -10.39
CA GLU A 134 -17.76 3.15 -11.25
C GLU A 134 -16.96 1.86 -11.35
N ARG A 135 -15.62 1.94 -11.24
CA ARG A 135 -14.72 0.81 -11.49
C ARG A 135 -13.64 0.68 -10.43
N ILE A 136 -13.66 -0.48 -9.78
CA ILE A 136 -12.65 -0.96 -8.83
C ILE A 136 -11.84 -2.04 -9.55
N ASN A 137 -10.53 -1.83 -9.67
CA ASN A 137 -9.63 -2.73 -10.38
C ASN A 137 -8.99 -3.77 -9.45
N ALA A 138 -8.79 -3.42 -8.19
CA ALA A 138 -8.29 -4.31 -7.14
C ALA A 138 -8.67 -3.74 -5.77
N ALA A 139 -8.81 -4.62 -4.77
CA ALA A 139 -9.05 -4.21 -3.40
C ALA A 139 -8.38 -5.14 -2.40
N TRP A 140 -8.07 -4.57 -1.23
CA TRP A 140 -7.53 -5.25 -0.08
C TRP A 140 -8.22 -4.76 1.18
N GLN A 141 -8.28 -5.64 2.18
CA GLN A 141 -8.74 -5.32 3.52
C GLN A 141 -7.58 -5.39 4.49
N VAL A 142 -7.46 -4.36 5.33
CA VAL A 142 -6.61 -4.40 6.51
C VAL A 142 -7.34 -5.16 7.61
N ASN A 143 -6.80 -6.31 7.99
CA ASN A 143 -7.38 -7.16 9.02
C ASN A 143 -6.61 -6.99 10.33
N THR A 144 -7.23 -6.30 11.30
CA THR A 144 -6.62 -6.00 12.60
C THR A 144 -6.46 -7.23 13.50
N VAL A 145 -7.21 -8.30 13.23
CA VAL A 145 -7.13 -9.57 13.96
C VAL A 145 -5.95 -10.40 13.44
N THR A 146 -5.86 -10.60 12.13
CA THR A 146 -4.76 -11.39 11.52
C THR A 146 -3.48 -10.58 11.37
N ARG A 147 -3.57 -9.25 11.52
CA ARG A 147 -2.49 -8.27 11.35
C ARG A 147 -1.91 -8.25 9.94
N LYS A 148 -2.76 -8.43 8.92
CA LYS A 148 -2.37 -8.54 7.51
C LYS A 148 -3.20 -7.64 6.61
N ILE A 149 -2.64 -7.37 5.44
CA ILE A 149 -3.34 -6.81 4.29
C ILE A 149 -3.77 -7.97 3.40
N GLU A 150 -5.08 -8.22 3.32
CA GLU A 150 -5.65 -9.41 2.68
C GLU A 150 -6.35 -9.00 1.37
N SER A 151 -6.01 -9.67 0.26
CA SER A 151 -6.63 -9.38 -1.04
C SER A 151 -8.10 -9.79 -1.06
N ILE A 152 -8.96 -8.92 -1.57
CA ILE A 152 -10.38 -9.24 -1.80
C ILE A 152 -10.55 -9.69 -3.24
N THR A 153 -11.15 -10.87 -3.41
CA THR A 153 -11.33 -11.49 -4.74
C THR A 153 -12.66 -11.11 -5.38
N ASP A 154 -13.72 -10.98 -4.59
CA ASP A 154 -15.02 -10.50 -5.06
C ASP A 154 -15.15 -8.99 -4.83
N LEU A 155 -15.06 -8.22 -5.91
CA LEU A 155 -15.17 -6.77 -5.87
C LEU A 155 -16.63 -6.28 -6.02
N SER A 156 -17.59 -7.18 -6.31
CA SER A 156 -18.97 -6.79 -6.65
C SER A 156 -19.75 -6.22 -5.46
N SER A 157 -19.34 -6.55 -4.25
CA SER A 157 -19.92 -6.04 -3.00
C SER A 157 -19.27 -4.75 -2.49
N ILE A 158 -18.20 -4.29 -3.15
CA ILE A 158 -17.46 -3.08 -2.76
C ILE A 158 -18.01 -1.88 -3.53
N LYS A 159 -18.27 -0.80 -2.81
CA LYS A 159 -18.56 0.51 -3.39
C LYS A 159 -17.53 1.50 -2.89
N CYS A 160 -17.04 2.38 -3.74
CA CYS A 160 -16.14 3.45 -3.34
C CYS A 160 -16.71 4.80 -3.72
N VAL A 161 -16.39 5.82 -2.92
CA VAL A 161 -16.66 7.22 -3.22
C VAL A 161 -15.39 7.91 -3.68
N ASN A 162 -15.55 8.93 -4.51
CA ASN A 162 -14.45 9.72 -5.03
C ASN A 162 -14.00 10.73 -3.97
N GLU A 163 -12.84 10.47 -3.37
CA GLU A 163 -12.22 11.35 -2.37
C GLU A 163 -11.88 12.74 -2.91
N LEU A 164 -11.84 12.93 -4.23
CA LEU A 164 -11.53 14.20 -4.89
C LEU A 164 -12.78 15.00 -5.31
N TYR A 165 -13.97 14.48 -5.03
CA TYR A 165 -15.23 15.17 -5.31
C TYR A 165 -15.60 16.05 -4.11
N ASP A 166 -15.01 17.26 -4.07
CA ASP A 166 -15.39 18.36 -3.17
C ASP A 166 -16.16 19.46 -3.95
#